data_AF-A0AA40P6N4-F1
#
_entry.id   AF-A0AA40P6N4-F1
#
_cell.length_a   1.000
_cell.length_b   1.000
_cell.length_c   1.000
_cell.angle_alpha   90.00
_cell.angle_beta   90.00
_cell.angle_gamma   90.00
#
_symmetry.space_group_name_H-M   'P 1'
#
loop_
_entity.id
_entity.type
_entity.pdbx_description
1 polymer ?
#
loop_
_entity_poly.entity_id
_entity_poly.type
_entity_poly.pdbx_seq_one_letter_code
_entity_poly.pdbx_strand_id
1 'polypeptide(L)'
;MALRGWVDDLAGRIRSARVLATEMRGSERGAKLGQWMLKHEEALKKHPDLQTAEPRRGALGPQESPPNSPSGKDKEPPKGKPNTMPRHDVECFKADKMPASKVGEFERQLKGQEDGLNRLTVDEYLENIANPAKRSQTAARRARKHLQASLQTRFQREYSKTLGPVAAKAESVKKAKETMSNLAGLHNPDLSAGGKDIIADFGDRQVNSSIGPQWGPKITNLKKAVEAVPATLRGDTYLNVKLHKC
;
A
#
# COMPACT_ATOMS: atom_id res chain seq x y z
N MET A 1 30.36 -5.05 14.22
CA MET A 1 29.41 -5.85 13.39
C MET A 1 28.37 -5.03 12.61
N ALA A 2 28.09 -3.76 12.95
CA ALA A 2 27.04 -2.97 12.29
C ALA A 2 27.36 -2.43 10.88
N LEU A 3 28.64 -2.29 10.51
CA LEU A 3 29.05 -1.78 9.18
C LEU A 3 28.94 -2.81 8.05
N ARG A 4 29.01 -4.12 8.35
CA ARG A 4 28.83 -5.18 7.33
C ARG A 4 27.37 -5.29 6.86
N GLY A 5 26.40 -5.20 7.78
CA GLY A 5 24.98 -5.30 7.46
C GLY A 5 24.46 -4.20 6.53
N TRP A 6 25.04 -2.99 6.61
CA TRP A 6 24.67 -1.87 5.74
C TRP A 6 25.25 -2.03 4.32
N VAL A 7 26.49 -2.51 4.23
CA VAL A 7 27.13 -2.80 2.94
C VAL A 7 26.44 -3.97 2.24
N ASP A 8 26.00 -4.98 3.00
CA ASP A 8 25.26 -6.13 2.46
C ASP A 8 23.85 -5.76 1.98
N ASP A 9 23.13 -4.86 2.68
CA ASP A 9 21.83 -4.31 2.25
C ASP A 9 21.98 -3.42 1.01
N LEU A 10 22.98 -2.53 0.98
CA LEU A 10 23.26 -1.69 -0.19
C LEU A 10 23.66 -2.54 -1.41
N ALA A 11 24.50 -3.56 -1.22
CA ALA A 11 24.86 -4.51 -2.26
C ALA A 11 23.67 -5.38 -2.70
N GLY A 12 22.76 -5.72 -1.79
CA GLY A 12 21.48 -6.38 -2.09
C GLY A 12 20.55 -5.52 -2.97
N ARG A 13 20.39 -4.24 -2.63
CA ARG A 13 19.58 -3.28 -3.38
C ARG A 13 20.17 -2.98 -4.77
N ILE A 14 21.49 -2.82 -4.88
CA ILE A 14 22.18 -2.63 -6.17
C ILE A 14 22.06 -3.89 -7.04
N ARG A 15 22.17 -5.09 -6.46
CA ARG A 15 21.93 -6.35 -7.17
C ARG A 15 20.48 -6.44 -7.67
N SER A 16 19.51 -6.07 -6.85
CA SER A 16 18.08 -6.03 -7.23
C SER A 16 17.82 -5.06 -8.39
N ALA A 17 18.41 -3.86 -8.37
CA ALA A 17 18.28 -2.88 -9.45
C ALA A 17 18.91 -3.36 -10.77
N ARG A 18 20.07 -4.04 -10.72
CA ARG A 18 20.72 -4.62 -11.91
C ARG A 18 19.93 -5.78 -12.51
N VAL A 19 19.36 -6.64 -11.65
CA VAL A 19 18.49 -7.74 -12.10
C VAL A 19 17.24 -7.18 -12.76
N LEU A 20 16.58 -6.20 -12.11
CA LEU A 20 15.41 -5.51 -12.68
C LEU A 20 15.74 -4.83 -14.02
N ALA A 21 16.89 -4.14 -14.12
CA ALA A 21 17.31 -3.51 -15.36
C ALA A 21 17.57 -4.53 -16.50
N THR A 22 18.05 -5.73 -16.15
CA THR A 22 18.29 -6.82 -17.11
C THR A 22 16.96 -7.44 -17.57
N GLU A 23 16.02 -7.67 -16.65
CA GLU A 23 14.66 -8.15 -16.95
C GLU A 23 13.85 -7.14 -17.77
N MET A 24 13.98 -5.85 -17.48
CA MET A 24 13.37 -4.78 -18.27
C MET A 24 13.93 -4.74 -19.68
N ARG A 25 15.25 -4.92 -19.86
CA ARG A 25 15.88 -4.94 -21.19
C ARG A 25 15.44 -6.12 -22.05
N GLY A 26 15.14 -7.27 -21.42
CA GLY A 26 14.73 -8.50 -22.11
C GLY A 26 13.23 -8.72 -22.29
N SER A 27 12.36 -7.82 -21.80
CA SER A 27 10.90 -8.03 -21.80
C SER A 27 10.13 -7.10 -22.74
N GLU A 28 9.04 -7.60 -23.32
CA GLU A 28 8.12 -6.81 -24.16
C GLU A 28 7.54 -5.61 -23.40
N ARG A 29 7.34 -5.75 -22.08
CA ARG A 29 6.87 -4.67 -21.20
C ARG A 29 7.93 -3.59 -21.01
N GLY A 30 9.20 -3.97 -20.82
CA GLY A 30 10.29 -3.00 -20.72
C GLY A 30 10.55 -2.28 -22.03
N ALA A 31 10.41 -2.95 -23.17
CA ALA A 31 10.45 -2.30 -24.49
C ALA A 31 9.34 -1.26 -24.68
N LYS A 32 8.10 -1.60 -24.30
CA LYS A 32 6.96 -0.66 -24.32
C LYS A 32 7.17 0.53 -23.38
N LEU A 33 7.71 0.29 -22.19
CA LEU A 33 8.05 1.35 -21.25
C LEU A 33 9.14 2.27 -21.80
N GLY A 34 10.19 1.72 -22.41
CA GLY A 34 11.25 2.50 -23.07
C GLY A 34 10.69 3.39 -24.18
N GLN A 35 9.82 2.85 -25.03
CA GLN A 35 9.13 3.63 -26.07
C GLN A 35 8.24 4.74 -25.48
N TRP A 36 7.55 4.47 -24.38
CA TRP A 36 6.74 5.46 -23.68
C TRP A 36 7.61 6.58 -23.09
N MET A 37 8.75 6.23 -22.47
CA MET A 37 9.70 7.20 -21.91
C MET A 37 10.28 8.11 -22.99
N LEU A 38 10.64 7.56 -24.16
CA LEU A 38 11.12 8.36 -25.30
C LEU A 38 10.04 9.31 -25.83
N LYS A 39 8.79 8.85 -25.90
CA LYS A 39 7.65 9.68 -26.32
C LYS A 39 7.34 10.82 -25.34
N HIS A 40 7.71 10.66 -24.07
CA HIS A 40 7.39 11.58 -22.98
C HIS A 40 8.64 12.20 -22.33
N GLU A 41 9.78 12.18 -23.03
CA GLU A 41 11.08 12.63 -22.52
C GLU A 41 11.04 14.08 -22.00
N GLU A 42 10.46 14.99 -22.77
CA GLU A 42 10.38 16.42 -22.43
C GLU A 42 9.48 16.71 -21.21
N ALA A 43 8.46 15.87 -21.00
CA ALA A 43 7.60 15.97 -19.81
C ALA A 43 8.34 15.46 -18.56
N LEU A 44 9.14 14.40 -18.71
CA LEU A 44 9.96 13.84 -17.63
C LEU A 44 11.07 14.81 -17.20
N LYS A 45 11.76 15.47 -18.15
CA LYS A 45 12.80 16.47 -17.84
C LYS A 45 12.26 17.67 -17.05
N LYS A 46 10.99 18.02 -17.23
CA LYS A 46 10.33 19.15 -16.55
C LYS A 46 9.71 18.75 -15.21
N HIS A 47 9.73 17.47 -14.83
CA HIS A 47 9.14 17.01 -13.59
C HIS A 47 10.04 17.41 -12.39
N PRO A 48 9.50 18.09 -11.35
CA PRO A 48 10.30 18.58 -10.22
C PRO A 48 11.11 17.48 -9.52
N ASP A 49 10.53 16.28 -9.40
CA ASP A 49 11.17 15.13 -8.74
C ASP A 49 12.37 14.53 -9.52
N LEU A 50 12.54 14.88 -10.80
CA LEU A 50 13.61 14.38 -11.67
C LEU A 50 14.70 15.43 -11.93
N GLN A 51 14.52 16.65 -11.42
CA GLN A 51 15.57 17.66 -11.44
C GLN A 51 16.61 17.33 -10.37
N THR A 52 17.79 16.87 -10.78
CA THR A 52 18.94 16.77 -9.89
C THR A 52 19.32 18.18 -9.43
N ALA A 53 19.39 18.40 -8.12
CA ALA A 53 19.99 19.60 -7.55
C ALA A 53 21.40 19.78 -8.13
N GLU A 54 21.65 20.94 -8.75
CA GLU A 54 22.97 21.23 -9.32
C GLU A 54 24.06 21.18 -8.24
N PRO A 55 25.19 20.50 -8.48
CA PRO A 55 26.34 20.61 -7.61
C PRO A 55 26.98 21.98 -7.86
N ARG A 56 26.87 22.89 -6.89
CA ARG A 56 27.67 24.12 -6.85
C ARG A 56 29.15 23.74 -6.85
N ARG A 57 29.78 23.88 -8.02
CA ARG A 57 31.22 23.72 -8.23
C ARG A 57 31.91 24.99 -7.72
N GLY A 58 32.72 24.85 -6.67
CA GLY A 58 33.48 25.95 -6.09
C GLY A 58 34.58 26.47 -7.03
N ALA A 59 34.78 27.79 -6.99
CA ALA A 59 36.00 28.46 -7.43
C ALA A 59 36.43 29.43 -6.32
N LEU A 60 37.74 29.47 -6.06
CA LEU A 60 38.44 30.10 -4.95
C LEU A 60 38.37 31.64 -4.97
N GLY A 61 38.24 32.27 -3.80
CA GLY A 61 38.46 33.70 -3.54
C GLY A 61 38.25 34.05 -2.04
N PRO A 62 39.07 34.93 -1.41
CA PRO A 62 39.15 35.05 0.05
C PRO A 62 38.22 36.12 0.70
N GLN A 63 37.85 35.82 1.96
CA GLN A 63 37.32 36.65 3.06
C GLN A 63 36.14 37.61 2.86
N GLU A 64 35.07 37.39 3.64
CA GLU A 64 34.74 38.19 4.84
C GLU A 64 33.67 37.47 5.71
N SER A 65 33.64 37.73 7.01
CA SER A 65 32.67 37.19 7.99
C SER A 65 32.30 38.30 8.98
N PRO A 66 31.29 38.13 9.86
CA PRO A 66 29.83 37.99 9.71
C PRO A 66 29.10 39.16 10.44
N PRO A 67 27.76 39.14 10.74
CA PRO A 67 27.39 38.62 12.08
C PRO A 67 25.99 37.96 12.21
N ASN A 68 25.88 37.21 13.31
CA ASN A 68 24.68 36.74 14.03
C ASN A 68 24.02 35.39 13.64
N SER A 69 24.63 34.33 14.19
CA SER A 69 24.06 33.26 15.06
C SER A 69 22.60 33.42 15.55
N PRO A 70 21.88 32.35 15.96
CA PRO A 70 22.45 31.09 16.48
C PRO A 70 21.83 29.77 16.01
N SER A 71 22.69 28.76 16.12
CA SER A 71 22.40 27.34 16.22
C SER A 71 21.23 27.03 17.16
N GLY A 72 20.42 26.05 16.74
CA GLY A 72 19.51 25.30 17.61
C GLY A 72 18.05 25.42 17.20
N LYS A 73 17.51 24.34 16.61
CA LYS A 73 16.18 23.80 16.91
C LYS A 73 15.94 22.50 16.15
N ASP A 74 16.04 21.42 16.90
CA ASP A 74 14.96 20.45 17.10
C ASP A 74 14.11 20.05 15.89
N LYS A 75 14.19 18.75 15.59
CA LYS A 75 13.05 17.85 15.32
C LYS A 75 11.72 18.55 14.96
N GLU A 76 11.57 19.01 13.72
CA GLU A 76 10.22 19.14 13.16
C GLU A 76 9.84 17.80 12.52
N PRO A 77 8.76 17.13 12.99
CA PRO A 77 8.14 16.06 12.22
C PRO A 77 7.68 16.63 10.88
N PRO A 78 7.69 15.83 9.80
CA PRO A 78 7.21 16.29 8.51
C PRO A 78 5.77 16.78 8.68
N LYS A 79 5.51 18.05 8.31
CA LYS A 79 4.18 18.67 8.34
C LYS A 79 3.21 17.72 7.66
N GLY A 80 2.29 17.15 8.45
CA GLY A 80 1.26 16.24 7.97
C GLY A 80 0.40 16.92 6.91
N LYS A 81 -0.32 16.11 6.13
CA LYS A 81 -1.36 16.64 5.24
C LYS A 81 -2.28 17.57 6.06
N PRO A 82 -2.74 18.71 5.50
CA PRO A 82 -3.64 19.58 6.24
C PRO A 82 -4.86 18.77 6.70
N ASN A 83 -5.28 19.01 7.94
CA ASN A 83 -6.46 18.41 8.57
C ASN A 83 -6.37 16.91 8.95
N THR A 84 -5.21 16.46 9.44
CA THR A 84 -5.06 15.10 10.00
C THR A 84 -4.58 15.13 11.45
N MET A 85 -4.93 14.12 12.24
CA MET A 85 -4.37 13.95 13.59
C MET A 85 -2.83 13.77 13.55
N PRO A 86 -2.11 13.96 14.67
CA PRO A 86 -0.71 13.57 14.77
C PRO A 86 -0.53 12.12 14.34
N ARG A 87 0.56 11.84 13.62
CA ARG A 87 0.81 10.50 13.10
C ARG A 87 0.87 9.49 14.25
N HIS A 88 0.14 8.40 14.11
CA HIS A 88 0.17 7.27 15.03
C HIS A 88 0.70 6.03 14.30
N ASP A 89 1.88 5.56 14.71
CA ASP A 89 2.43 4.30 14.25
C ASP A 89 1.84 3.16 15.10
N VAL A 90 0.97 2.34 14.49
CA VAL A 90 0.37 1.18 15.14
C VAL A 90 1.44 0.09 15.29
N GLU A 91 1.32 -0.74 16.32
CA GLU A 91 2.25 -1.86 16.53
C GLU A 91 2.34 -2.74 15.28
N CYS A 92 3.53 -3.29 15.01
CA CYS A 92 3.79 -4.06 13.81
C CYS A 92 2.87 -5.31 13.67
N PHE A 93 2.57 -5.69 12.43
CA PHE A 93 1.79 -6.88 12.09
C PHE A 93 2.72 -8.03 11.72
N LYS A 94 2.57 -9.18 12.40
CA LYS A 94 3.40 -10.36 12.21
C LYS A 94 3.04 -11.08 10.92
N ALA A 95 4.06 -11.41 10.14
CA ALA A 95 3.97 -12.27 8.94
C ALA A 95 4.90 -13.49 9.04
N ASP A 96 5.35 -13.83 10.24
CA ASP A 96 6.32 -14.89 10.56
C ASP A 96 5.85 -16.29 10.16
N LYS A 97 4.54 -16.55 10.23
CA LYS A 97 3.95 -17.85 9.87
C LYS A 97 3.61 -17.99 8.38
N MET A 98 4.10 -17.09 7.55
CA MET A 98 3.73 -16.99 6.14
C MET A 98 4.90 -17.33 5.21
N PRO A 99 4.66 -18.03 4.08
CA PRO A 99 5.68 -18.22 3.06
C PRO A 99 6.20 -16.87 2.53
N ALA A 100 7.51 -16.80 2.25
CA ALA A 100 8.15 -15.59 1.71
C ALA A 100 7.45 -15.06 0.44
N SER A 101 6.92 -15.96 -0.40
CA SER A 101 6.18 -15.63 -1.62
C SER A 101 4.88 -14.84 -1.38
N LYS A 102 4.36 -14.81 -0.15
CA LYS A 102 3.14 -14.09 0.21
C LYS A 102 3.39 -12.79 0.98
N VAL A 103 4.64 -12.46 1.31
CA VAL A 103 4.97 -11.24 2.06
C VAL A 103 4.55 -9.98 1.30
N GLY A 104 4.78 -9.92 -0.01
CA GLY A 104 4.32 -8.78 -0.81
C GLY A 104 2.79 -8.62 -0.83
N GLU A 105 2.05 -9.73 -0.81
CA GLU A 105 0.60 -9.72 -0.70
C GLU A 105 0.12 -9.28 0.69
N PHE A 106 0.84 -9.68 1.75
CA PHE A 106 0.60 -9.20 3.11
C PHE A 106 0.78 -7.69 3.22
N GLU A 107 1.87 -7.15 2.71
CA GLU A 107 2.14 -5.72 2.72
C GLU A 107 1.11 -4.96 1.87
N ARG A 108 0.68 -5.50 0.73
CA ARG A 108 -0.39 -4.93 -0.09
C ARG A 108 -1.71 -4.84 0.68
N GLN A 109 -2.12 -5.93 1.32
CA GLN A 109 -3.37 -5.94 2.09
C GLN A 109 -3.28 -5.01 3.31
N LEU A 110 -2.14 -5.00 4.01
CA LEU A 110 -1.91 -4.09 5.13
C LEU A 110 -1.93 -2.62 4.69
N LYS A 111 -1.43 -2.31 3.49
CA LYS A 111 -1.54 -0.97 2.92
C LYS A 111 -2.99 -0.59 2.61
N GLY A 112 -3.80 -1.54 2.13
CA GLY A 112 -5.25 -1.36 1.96
C GLY A 112 -5.95 -1.01 3.27
N GLN A 113 -5.56 -1.65 4.38
CA GLN A 113 -6.04 -1.33 5.73
C GLN A 113 -5.65 0.09 6.16
N GLU A 114 -4.38 0.45 6.00
CA GLU A 114 -3.85 1.79 6.31
C GLU A 114 -4.60 2.88 5.52
N ASP A 115 -4.77 2.66 4.21
CA ASP A 115 -5.48 3.60 3.34
C ASP A 115 -6.97 3.68 3.64
N GLY A 116 -7.57 2.60 4.15
CA GLY A 116 -8.94 2.59 4.62
C GLY A 116 -9.10 3.44 5.88
N LEU A 117 -8.24 3.22 6.89
CA LEU A 117 -8.24 4.02 8.12
C LEU A 117 -8.04 5.51 7.83
N ASN A 118 -7.05 5.85 6.99
CA ASN A 118 -6.70 7.24 6.69
C ASN A 118 -7.72 7.98 5.80
N ARG A 119 -8.83 7.33 5.41
CA ARG A 119 -9.98 7.99 4.77
C ARG A 119 -11.08 8.35 5.74
N LEU A 120 -11.05 7.81 6.96
CA LEU A 120 -12.03 8.09 7.98
C LEU A 120 -11.65 9.36 8.73
N THR A 121 -12.66 10.15 9.08
CA THR A 121 -12.50 11.18 10.11
C THR A 121 -12.39 10.52 11.48
N VAL A 122 -11.91 11.29 12.47
CA VAL A 122 -11.82 10.82 13.84
C VAL A 122 -13.21 10.42 14.37
N ASP A 123 -14.24 11.23 14.09
CA ASP A 123 -15.61 10.91 14.51
C ASP A 123 -16.14 9.65 13.81
N GLU A 124 -15.93 9.51 12.49
CA GLU A 124 -16.35 8.30 11.78
C GLU A 124 -15.70 7.05 12.35
N TYR A 125 -14.41 7.09 12.68
CA TYR A 125 -13.75 5.93 13.27
C TYR A 125 -14.25 5.61 14.67
N LEU A 126 -14.39 6.62 15.54
CA LEU A 126 -14.93 6.42 16.90
C LEU A 126 -16.34 5.84 16.86
N GLU A 127 -17.18 6.33 15.95
CA GLU A 127 -18.52 5.81 15.70
C GLU A 127 -18.48 4.37 15.19
N ASN A 128 -17.64 4.05 14.21
CA ASN A 128 -17.56 2.69 13.65
C ASN A 128 -17.05 1.65 14.67
N ILE A 129 -16.14 2.02 15.58
CA ILE A 129 -15.68 1.08 16.62
C ILE A 129 -16.66 0.97 17.79
N ALA A 130 -17.46 2.02 18.05
CA ALA A 130 -18.54 1.98 19.05
C ALA A 130 -19.74 1.19 18.54
N ASN A 131 -20.02 1.30 17.23
CA ASN A 131 -21.14 0.65 16.53
C ASN A 131 -20.64 -0.20 15.35
N PRO A 132 -19.96 -1.35 15.60
CA PRO A 132 -19.37 -2.16 14.55
C PRO A 132 -20.40 -2.65 13.54
N ALA A 133 -20.09 -2.49 12.25
CA ALA A 133 -20.93 -2.99 11.17
C ALA A 133 -21.08 -4.51 11.25
N LYS A 134 -22.32 -4.99 11.17
CA LYS A 134 -22.61 -6.42 11.12
C LYS A 134 -22.27 -6.96 9.73
N ARG A 135 -21.43 -7.99 9.69
CA ARG A 135 -21.06 -8.68 8.45
C ARG A 135 -22.29 -9.26 7.75
N SER A 136 -22.51 -8.86 6.50
CA SER A 136 -23.52 -9.43 5.61
C SER A 136 -22.90 -10.39 4.63
N GLN A 137 -23.38 -11.63 4.63
CA GLN A 137 -22.97 -12.60 3.60
C GLN A 137 -23.39 -12.15 2.19
N THR A 138 -24.43 -11.33 2.07
CA THR A 138 -24.95 -10.87 0.77
C THR A 138 -23.98 -9.97 0.04
N ALA A 139 -23.35 -9.01 0.74
CA ALA A 139 -22.35 -8.12 0.15
C ALA A 139 -21.17 -8.91 -0.42
N ALA A 140 -20.62 -9.82 0.38
CA ALA A 140 -19.53 -10.70 -0.04
C ALA A 140 -19.92 -11.62 -1.20
N ARG A 141 -21.10 -12.26 -1.16
CA ARG A 141 -21.60 -13.13 -2.24
C ARG A 141 -21.76 -12.37 -3.55
N ARG A 142 -22.32 -11.16 -3.51
CA ARG A 142 -22.50 -10.30 -4.68
C ARG A 142 -21.15 -9.93 -5.29
N ALA A 143 -20.23 -9.39 -4.49
CA ALA A 143 -18.90 -9.01 -4.95
C ALA A 143 -18.15 -10.21 -5.57
N ARG A 144 -18.22 -11.39 -4.93
CA ARG A 144 -17.60 -12.62 -5.45
C ARG A 144 -18.18 -13.05 -6.78
N LYS A 145 -19.51 -12.99 -6.95
CA LYS A 145 -20.16 -13.32 -8.22
C LYS A 145 -19.70 -12.38 -9.34
N HIS A 146 -19.58 -11.09 -9.08
CA HIS A 146 -19.09 -10.12 -10.06
C HIS A 146 -17.64 -10.37 -10.46
N LEU A 147 -16.75 -10.61 -9.49
CA LEU A 147 -15.35 -10.91 -9.81
C LEU A 147 -15.23 -12.22 -10.60
N GLN A 148 -15.95 -13.27 -10.20
CA GLN A 148 -15.93 -14.55 -10.91
C GLN A 148 -16.38 -14.41 -12.37
N ALA A 149 -17.46 -13.67 -12.63
CA ALA A 149 -17.94 -13.41 -13.99
C ALA A 149 -16.93 -12.61 -14.83
N SER A 150 -16.26 -11.63 -14.21
CA SER A 150 -15.21 -10.83 -14.85
C SER A 150 -13.99 -11.68 -15.20
N LEU A 151 -13.54 -12.54 -14.27
CA LEU A 151 -12.45 -13.48 -14.49
C LEU A 151 -12.78 -14.48 -15.58
N GLN A 152 -13.98 -15.06 -15.59
CA GLN A 152 -14.42 -15.98 -16.61
C GLN A 152 -14.40 -15.32 -18.00
N THR A 153 -14.96 -14.12 -18.13
CA THR A 153 -14.93 -13.36 -19.39
C THR A 153 -13.50 -13.11 -19.88
N ARG A 154 -12.60 -12.74 -18.96
CA ARG A 154 -11.18 -12.50 -19.28
C ARG A 154 -10.49 -13.79 -19.74
N PHE A 155 -10.60 -14.87 -18.99
CA PHE A 155 -9.97 -16.15 -19.33
C PHE A 155 -10.56 -16.75 -20.60
N GLN A 156 -11.86 -16.59 -20.86
CA GLN A 156 -12.48 -17.04 -22.09
C GLN A 156 -11.86 -16.32 -23.30
N ARG A 157 -11.70 -14.99 -23.24
CA ARG A 157 -11.04 -14.21 -24.29
C ARG A 157 -9.58 -14.65 -24.52
N GLU A 158 -8.88 -15.00 -23.45
CA GLU A 158 -7.51 -15.48 -23.52
C GLU A 158 -7.43 -16.86 -24.19
N TYR A 159 -8.23 -17.82 -23.73
CA TYR A 159 -8.23 -19.19 -24.23
C TYR A 159 -8.81 -19.34 -25.62
N SER A 160 -9.73 -18.47 -26.05
CA SER A 160 -10.23 -18.47 -27.43
C SER A 160 -9.15 -18.17 -28.48
N LYS A 161 -7.95 -17.73 -28.08
CA LYS A 161 -6.82 -17.55 -29.00
C LYS A 161 -6.18 -18.87 -29.42
N THR A 162 -6.36 -19.93 -28.63
CA THR A 162 -5.66 -21.22 -28.83
C THR A 162 -6.59 -22.43 -28.77
N LEU A 163 -7.78 -22.32 -28.18
CA LEU A 163 -8.75 -23.40 -28.01
C LEU A 163 -10.03 -23.14 -28.81
N GLY A 164 -10.71 -24.22 -29.19
CA GLY A 164 -12.06 -24.16 -29.74
C GLY A 164 -13.08 -23.58 -28.73
N PRO A 165 -14.20 -22.98 -29.18
CA PRO A 165 -15.12 -22.22 -28.31
C PRO A 165 -15.63 -22.98 -27.08
N VAL A 166 -15.98 -24.27 -27.23
CA VAL A 166 -16.48 -25.12 -26.14
C VAL A 166 -15.39 -25.34 -25.09
N ALA A 167 -14.18 -25.70 -25.52
CA ALA A 167 -13.04 -25.92 -24.64
C ALA A 167 -12.61 -24.62 -23.93
N ALA A 168 -12.53 -23.50 -24.66
CA ALA A 168 -12.22 -22.18 -24.07
C ALA A 168 -13.21 -21.79 -22.97
N LYS A 169 -14.52 -22.01 -23.20
CA LYS A 169 -15.55 -21.76 -22.19
C LYS A 169 -15.36 -22.66 -20.97
N ALA A 170 -15.18 -23.97 -21.15
CA ALA A 170 -14.99 -24.91 -20.05
C ALA A 170 -13.76 -24.56 -19.19
N GLU A 171 -12.60 -24.31 -19.83
CA GLU A 171 -11.36 -23.94 -19.13
C GLU A 171 -11.48 -22.58 -18.44
N SER A 172 -12.18 -21.60 -19.03
CA SER A 172 -12.38 -20.30 -18.40
C SER A 172 -13.19 -20.38 -17.10
N VAL A 173 -14.23 -21.22 -17.07
CA VAL A 173 -15.07 -21.45 -15.88
C VAL A 173 -14.24 -22.13 -14.80
N LYS A 174 -13.47 -23.17 -15.16
CA LYS A 174 -12.58 -23.88 -14.25
C LYS A 174 -11.55 -22.93 -13.64
N LYS A 175 -10.81 -22.19 -14.47
CA LYS A 175 -9.78 -21.24 -14.02
C LYS A 175 -10.34 -20.12 -13.15
N ALA A 176 -11.53 -19.60 -13.48
CA ALA A 176 -12.19 -18.60 -12.66
C ALA A 176 -12.54 -19.14 -11.26
N LYS A 177 -13.09 -20.36 -11.16
CA LYS A 177 -13.40 -21.00 -9.88
C LYS A 177 -12.14 -21.27 -9.05
N GLU A 178 -11.08 -21.78 -9.66
CA GLU A 178 -9.78 -22.01 -9.01
C GLU A 178 -9.13 -20.70 -8.54
N THR A 179 -9.27 -19.62 -9.30
CA THR A 179 -8.78 -18.30 -8.87
C THR A 179 -9.59 -17.81 -7.67
N MET A 180 -10.92 -17.90 -7.74
CA MET A 180 -11.81 -17.44 -6.67
C MET A 180 -11.67 -18.23 -5.36
N SER A 181 -11.25 -19.50 -5.39
CA SER A 181 -11.04 -20.29 -4.17
C SER A 181 -9.87 -19.78 -3.31
N ASN A 182 -8.90 -19.12 -3.94
CA ASN A 182 -7.74 -18.52 -3.30
C ASN A 182 -7.99 -17.10 -2.77
N LEU A 183 -9.06 -16.43 -3.22
CA LEU A 183 -9.35 -15.04 -2.89
C LEU A 183 -10.40 -14.88 -1.77
N ALA A 184 -10.20 -13.89 -0.92
CA ALA A 184 -11.18 -13.33 0.00
C ALA A 184 -11.59 -11.92 -0.47
N GLY A 185 -12.83 -11.54 -0.19
CA GLY A 185 -13.22 -10.12 -0.27
C GLY A 185 -12.65 -9.39 0.94
N LEU A 186 -12.04 -8.24 0.71
CA LEU A 186 -11.33 -7.46 1.71
C LEU A 186 -12.19 -6.26 2.14
N HIS A 187 -12.31 -6.07 3.45
CA HIS A 187 -12.78 -4.82 4.03
C HIS A 187 -11.56 -3.94 4.29
N ASN A 188 -11.58 -2.67 3.86
CA ASN A 188 -10.49 -1.71 4.02
C ASN A 188 -11.04 -0.39 4.62
N PRO A 189 -10.97 -0.19 5.95
CA PRO A 189 -10.34 -1.07 6.93
C PRO A 189 -11.21 -2.29 7.26
N ASP A 190 -10.63 -3.26 7.98
CA ASP A 190 -11.30 -4.45 8.50
C ASP A 190 -12.48 -4.04 9.38
N LEU A 191 -13.56 -4.82 9.40
CA LEU A 191 -14.72 -4.55 10.26
C LEU A 191 -14.33 -4.41 11.74
N SER A 192 -13.35 -5.21 12.20
CA SER A 192 -12.81 -5.12 13.56
C SER A 192 -12.00 -3.84 13.83
N ALA A 193 -11.60 -3.14 12.77
CA ALA A 193 -10.83 -1.90 12.81
C ALA A 193 -11.65 -0.68 12.37
N GLY A 194 -12.98 -0.73 12.53
CA GLY A 194 -13.87 0.38 12.17
C GLY A 194 -14.25 0.42 10.68
N GLY A 195 -14.15 -0.71 9.99
CA GLY A 195 -14.59 -0.85 8.60
C GLY A 195 -16.10 -0.90 8.43
N LYS A 196 -16.57 -0.46 7.26
CA LYS A 196 -17.96 -0.65 6.79
C LYS A 196 -18.09 -2.01 6.10
N ASP A 197 -19.28 -2.59 6.07
CA ASP A 197 -19.53 -3.87 5.38
C ASP A 197 -19.64 -3.73 3.85
N ILE A 198 -18.54 -3.27 3.26
CA ILE A 198 -18.35 -3.05 1.83
C ILE A 198 -17.06 -3.77 1.43
N ILE A 199 -17.12 -4.57 0.36
CA ILE A 199 -15.93 -5.21 -0.20
C ILE A 199 -15.19 -4.20 -1.06
N ALA A 200 -14.01 -3.78 -0.58
CA ALA A 200 -13.18 -2.78 -1.24
C ALA A 200 -12.26 -3.38 -2.31
N ASP A 201 -11.77 -4.59 -2.09
CA ASP A 201 -10.87 -5.31 -3.02
C ASP A 201 -10.96 -6.83 -2.78
N PHE A 202 -10.18 -7.61 -3.53
CA PHE A 202 -9.92 -9.02 -3.31
C PHE A 202 -8.42 -9.30 -3.11
N GLY A 203 -8.12 -10.24 -2.23
CA GLY A 203 -6.75 -10.68 -1.98
C GLY A 203 -6.66 -12.11 -1.50
N ASP A 204 -5.42 -12.61 -1.36
CA ASP A 204 -5.18 -13.96 -0.87
C ASP A 204 -5.87 -14.18 0.48
N ARG A 205 -6.70 -15.23 0.55
CA ARG A 205 -7.52 -15.51 1.72
C ARG A 205 -6.70 -15.90 2.93
N GLN A 206 -5.57 -16.58 2.75
CA GLN A 206 -4.71 -16.99 3.87
C GLN A 206 -4.02 -15.75 4.45
N VAL A 207 -3.56 -14.84 3.58
CA VAL A 207 -3.02 -13.54 4.02
C VAL A 207 -4.07 -12.76 4.79
N ASN A 208 -5.27 -12.61 4.25
CA ASN A 208 -6.35 -11.90 4.93
C ASN A 208 -6.66 -12.50 6.32
N SER A 209 -6.69 -13.83 6.41
CA SER A 209 -6.94 -14.53 7.69
C SER A 209 -5.83 -14.32 8.73
N SER A 210 -4.63 -13.90 8.31
CA SER A 210 -3.51 -13.60 9.21
C SER A 210 -3.55 -12.17 9.78
N ILE A 211 -4.22 -11.23 9.11
CA ILE A 211 -4.25 -9.81 9.50
C ILE A 211 -5.35 -9.58 10.55
N GLY A 212 -6.57 -10.03 10.28
CA GLY A 212 -7.76 -9.75 11.11
C GLY A 212 -7.57 -10.00 12.62
N PRO A 213 -7.09 -11.19 13.05
CA PRO A 213 -6.89 -11.49 14.47
C PRO A 213 -5.90 -10.58 15.19
N GLN A 214 -5.02 -9.88 14.47
CA GLN A 214 -4.01 -9.01 15.07
C GLN A 214 -4.57 -7.65 15.50
N TRP A 215 -5.77 -7.28 15.05
CA TRP A 215 -6.36 -5.98 15.38
C TRP A 215 -6.71 -5.82 16.86
N GLY A 216 -7.23 -6.87 17.50
CA GLY A 216 -7.73 -6.81 18.89
C GLY A 216 -6.89 -5.97 19.85
N PRO A 217 -5.61 -6.30 20.09
CA PRO A 217 -4.75 -5.53 21.00
C PRO A 217 -4.40 -4.12 20.47
N LYS A 218 -4.34 -3.93 19.15
CA LYS A 218 -3.91 -2.68 18.50
C LYS A 218 -4.98 -1.59 18.54
N ILE A 219 -6.25 -1.98 18.46
CA ILE A 219 -7.39 -1.04 18.49
C ILE A 219 -7.42 -0.22 19.77
N THR A 220 -7.05 -0.81 20.91
CA THR A 220 -7.02 -0.11 22.19
C THR A 220 -6.07 1.09 22.17
N ASN A 221 -4.88 0.94 21.61
CA ASN A 221 -3.88 2.02 21.58
C ASN A 221 -4.18 3.04 20.49
N LEU A 222 -4.68 2.58 19.32
CA LEU A 222 -5.16 3.48 18.29
C LEU A 222 -6.34 4.33 18.79
N LYS A 223 -7.31 3.73 19.50
CA LYS A 223 -8.45 4.45 20.08
C LYS A 223 -7.99 5.56 21.03
N LYS A 224 -7.03 5.30 21.91
CA LYS A 224 -6.47 6.32 22.81
C LYS A 224 -5.85 7.50 22.06
N ALA A 225 -5.10 7.23 20.98
CA ALA A 225 -4.51 8.27 20.16
C ALA A 225 -5.57 9.12 19.45
N VAL A 226 -6.65 8.48 19.00
CA VAL A 226 -7.78 9.15 18.34
C VAL A 226 -8.59 9.99 19.33
N GLU A 227 -8.84 9.49 20.55
CA GLU A 227 -9.58 10.22 21.59
C GLU A 227 -8.83 11.46 22.10
N ALA A 228 -7.52 11.55 21.90
CA ALA A 228 -6.73 12.74 22.23
C ALA A 228 -7.01 13.95 21.32
N VAL A 229 -7.67 13.74 20.17
CA VAL A 229 -8.09 14.86 19.30
C VAL A 229 -9.25 15.61 19.96
N PRO A 230 -9.21 16.95 20.08
CA PRO A 230 -10.29 17.74 20.67
C PRO A 230 -11.63 17.50 19.97
N ALA A 231 -12.70 17.30 20.74
CA ALA A 231 -14.02 16.91 20.22
C ALA A 231 -14.54 17.83 19.12
N THR A 232 -14.29 19.14 19.22
CA THR A 232 -14.73 20.15 18.24
C THR A 232 -14.03 20.05 16.88
N LEU A 233 -12.91 19.32 16.78
CA LEU A 233 -12.12 19.17 15.55
C LEU A 233 -12.31 17.79 14.90
N ARG A 234 -12.93 16.83 15.57
CA ARG A 234 -12.93 15.42 15.17
C ARG A 234 -13.68 15.13 13.87
N GLY A 235 -14.75 15.89 13.61
CA GLY A 235 -15.55 15.76 12.39
C GLY A 235 -14.78 16.10 11.13
N ASP A 236 -13.81 17.02 11.23
CA ASP A 236 -13.00 17.47 10.10
C ASP A 236 -11.60 16.84 10.10
N THR A 237 -11.11 16.36 11.24
CA THR A 237 -9.78 15.75 11.36
C THR A 237 -9.77 14.32 10.84
N TYR A 238 -8.96 14.03 9.83
CA TYR A 238 -8.73 12.67 9.34
C TYR A 238 -7.71 11.90 10.18
N LEU A 239 -7.81 10.57 10.17
CA LEU A 239 -6.79 9.69 10.71
C LEU A 239 -5.44 9.83 9.98
N ASN A 240 -4.36 9.62 10.74
CA ASN A 240 -2.99 9.60 10.26
C ASN A 240 -2.25 8.39 10.84
N VAL A 241 -2.67 7.22 10.40
CA VAL A 241 -2.19 5.93 10.86
C VAL A 241 -1.10 5.41 9.94
N LYS A 242 -0.06 4.81 10.53
CA LYS A 242 0.89 3.97 9.82
C LYS A 242 0.78 2.53 10.32
N LEU A 243 0.60 1.61 9.38
CA LEU A 243 0.72 0.18 9.58
C LEU A 243 2.01 -0.32 8.93
N HIS A 244 2.63 -1.31 9.56
CA HIS A 244 3.85 -1.93 9.06
C HIS A 244 3.94 -3.38 9.51
N LYS A 245 4.70 -4.17 8.74
CA LYS A 245 5.05 -5.55 9.08
C LYS A 245 6.11 -5.54 10.20
N CYS A 246 6.11 -6.57 11.06
CA CYS A 246 7.31 -6.96 11.79
C CYS A 246 8.26 -7.62 10.76
#